data_AF-E9EWN5-F1
#
_entry.id   AF-E9EWN5-F1
#
_cell.length_a   1.000
_cell.length_b   1.000
_cell.length_c   1.000
_cell.angle_alpha   90.00
_cell.angle_beta   90.00
_cell.angle_gamma   90.00
#
_symmetry.space_group_name_H-M   'P 1'
#
loop_
_entity.id
_entity.type
_entity.pdbx_description
1 polymer ?
#
loop_
_entity_poly.entity_id
_entity_poly.type
_entity_poly.pdbx_seq_one_letter_code
_entity_poly.pdbx_strand_id
1 'polypeptide(L)'
;MYRDISKPPPPLPSPDLTELDEGIHLLKPLSRRGEGPGVILVTPDYVGQLTITDGVPSPILKWAEEGYVVAEVQESALRRRGSQVITMALGAIATCDKCDSGSVGLVVYQPEAWKVVAPTLAQFEQIVGAVVYSRAGDHDDLESASIPVLQHLAGPGDNSRSPSLTVYSYPTAKPGFAVPSHPNFHYNAESLSHTRNLTFLKPLMNGPYFDLEKIWDEHTYYEFADRSVEHTMSTMVAEPYVNHVPTLTGGIGRERLTEFYRNNFIFCNSANTHLELTSRTVGLDRVIDEFIFKTTHDQQVDWLLPGVPPTGRELEIPFTAVVNIRGDRLYHEHVSWDQGTALRQLGLMPEYLPFPYALPDGRGPAAGKRFEYKVPVLGVETANKMRDKNSVESNGLFGGEVREVSN
;
A
#
# COMPACT_ATOMS: atom_id res chain seq x y z
N MET A 1 21.20 12.33 8.84
CA MET A 1 20.99 13.61 8.15
C MET A 1 20.55 13.27 6.73
N TYR A 2 19.39 13.77 6.32
CA TYR A 2 18.83 13.56 4.98
C TYR A 2 19.58 14.38 3.92
N ARG A 3 19.23 14.26 2.64
CA ARG A 3 20.00 14.88 1.55
C ARG A 3 19.88 16.40 1.57
N ASP A 4 20.92 17.05 1.07
CA ASP A 4 21.00 18.50 0.89
C ASP A 4 20.07 18.95 -0.24
N ILE A 5 18.97 19.62 0.12
CA ILE A 5 17.95 20.05 -0.84
C ILE A 5 18.40 21.17 -1.79
N SER A 6 19.58 21.75 -1.58
CA SER A 6 20.17 22.71 -2.53
C SER A 6 20.66 22.05 -3.83
N LYS A 7 20.68 20.72 -3.87
CA LYS A 7 21.07 19.91 -5.03
C LYS A 7 19.87 19.07 -5.47
N PRO A 8 19.72 18.77 -6.77
CA PRO A 8 18.68 17.87 -7.22
C PRO A 8 18.89 16.47 -6.59
N PRO A 9 17.80 15.75 -6.24
CA PRO A 9 17.90 14.38 -5.81
C PRO A 9 18.42 13.50 -6.96
N PRO A 10 19.02 12.34 -6.65
CA PRO A 10 19.46 11.42 -7.68
C PRO A 10 18.25 10.91 -8.48
N PRO A 11 18.44 10.58 -9.77
CA PRO A 11 17.38 9.97 -10.55
C PRO A 11 16.97 8.62 -9.95
N LEU A 12 15.77 8.17 -10.29
CA LEU A 12 15.33 6.81 -10.00
C LEU A 12 16.25 5.81 -10.69
N PRO A 13 16.48 4.62 -10.09
CA PRO A 13 17.14 3.52 -10.78
C PRO A 13 16.44 3.22 -12.11
N SER A 14 17.22 3.06 -13.18
CA SER A 14 16.70 2.71 -14.50
C SER A 14 16.66 1.19 -14.64
N PRO A 15 15.59 0.61 -15.22
CA PRO A 15 15.54 -0.81 -15.49
C PRO A 15 16.68 -1.30 -16.38
N ASP A 16 17.36 -2.35 -15.94
CA ASP A 16 18.37 -3.09 -16.70
C ASP A 16 17.86 -4.51 -16.95
N LEU A 17 17.10 -4.65 -18.05
CA LEU A 17 16.45 -5.88 -18.48
C LEU A 17 17.31 -6.59 -19.52
N THR A 18 17.61 -7.86 -19.29
CA THR A 18 18.31 -8.74 -20.24
C THR A 18 17.39 -9.89 -20.64
N GLU A 19 17.22 -10.12 -21.94
CA GLU A 19 16.58 -11.33 -22.46
C GLU A 19 17.65 -12.45 -22.53
N LEU A 20 17.42 -13.54 -21.81
CA LEU A 20 18.33 -14.68 -21.73
C LEU A 20 18.03 -15.70 -22.84
N ASP A 21 16.75 -15.84 -23.16
CA ASP A 21 16.18 -16.66 -24.22
C ASP A 21 14.73 -16.19 -24.44
N GLU A 22 14.08 -16.63 -25.51
CA GLU A 22 12.71 -16.23 -25.82
C GLU A 22 11.75 -16.60 -24.66
N GLY A 23 11.16 -15.58 -24.03
CA GLY A 23 10.29 -15.73 -22.87
C GLY A 23 11.03 -15.95 -21.54
N ILE A 24 12.34 -15.71 -21.47
CA ILE A 24 13.14 -15.76 -20.25
C ILE A 24 13.91 -14.44 -20.09
N HIS A 25 13.66 -13.72 -19.01
CA HIS A 25 14.25 -12.40 -18.76
C HIS A 25 14.94 -12.34 -17.40
N LEU A 26 15.96 -11.50 -17.29
CA LEU A 26 16.61 -11.12 -16.04
C LEU A 26 16.50 -9.61 -15.84
N LEU A 27 16.01 -9.17 -14.69
CA LEU A 27 15.94 -7.77 -14.29
C LEU A 27 16.70 -7.55 -12.99
N LYS A 28 17.58 -6.55 -12.97
CA LYS A 28 18.31 -6.15 -11.76
C LYS A 28 17.40 -5.38 -10.77
N PRO A 29 17.75 -5.35 -9.47
CA PRO A 29 17.00 -4.61 -8.46
C PRO A 29 16.82 -3.13 -8.81
N LEU A 30 15.66 -2.57 -8.47
CA LEU A 30 15.30 -1.15 -8.67
C LEU A 30 15.20 -0.35 -7.37
N SER A 31 15.65 -0.94 -6.27
CA SER A 31 15.87 -0.21 -5.02
C SER A 31 17.18 0.58 -5.08
N ARG A 32 17.33 1.62 -4.24
CA ARG A 32 18.59 2.37 -4.07
C ARG A 32 19.70 1.51 -3.48
N ARG A 33 19.37 0.40 -2.80
CA ARG A 33 20.35 -0.62 -2.36
C ARG A 33 21.09 -1.22 -3.55
N GLY A 34 20.41 -1.41 -4.68
CA GLY A 34 21.00 -1.86 -5.95
C GLY A 34 21.42 -3.33 -6.01
N GLU A 35 21.31 -4.07 -4.91
CA GLU A 35 21.58 -5.49 -4.77
C GLU A 35 20.51 -6.14 -3.88
N GLY A 36 20.34 -7.45 -4.03
CA GLY A 36 19.42 -8.24 -3.21
C GLY A 36 19.35 -9.71 -3.64
N PRO A 37 18.53 -10.53 -2.96
CA PRO A 37 18.45 -11.94 -3.26
C PRO A 37 17.70 -12.18 -4.59
N GLY A 38 17.86 -13.38 -5.14
CA GLY A 38 17.21 -13.80 -6.37
C GLY A 38 15.75 -14.24 -6.17
N VAL A 39 14.87 -13.94 -7.11
CA VAL A 39 13.53 -14.54 -7.19
C VAL A 39 13.25 -14.99 -8.62
N ILE A 40 12.65 -16.17 -8.76
CA ILE A 40 12.17 -16.69 -10.04
C ILE A 40 10.66 -16.48 -10.11
N LEU A 41 10.19 -15.83 -11.16
CA LEU A 41 8.76 -15.67 -11.46
C LEU A 41 8.40 -16.56 -12.63
N VAL A 42 7.41 -17.44 -12.46
CA VAL A 42 6.80 -18.20 -13.55
C VAL A 42 5.46 -17.57 -13.88
N THR A 43 5.37 -16.90 -15.02
CA THR A 43 4.25 -16.03 -15.40
C THR A 43 3.52 -16.56 -16.64
N PRO A 44 2.26 -16.14 -16.87
CA PRO A 44 1.66 -16.23 -18.20
C PRO A 44 2.54 -15.56 -19.26
N ASP A 45 2.28 -15.88 -20.53
CA ASP A 45 2.89 -15.16 -21.66
C ASP A 45 2.32 -13.74 -21.75
N TYR A 46 3.19 -12.72 -21.77
CA TYR A 46 2.80 -11.32 -22.00
C TYR A 46 3.95 -10.51 -22.60
N VAL A 47 3.62 -9.39 -23.24
CA VAL A 47 4.61 -8.45 -23.80
C VAL A 47 4.75 -7.22 -22.90
N GLY A 48 5.93 -6.60 -22.91
CA GLY A 48 6.16 -5.36 -22.19
C GLY A 48 6.50 -5.58 -20.72
N GLN A 49 7.62 -6.27 -20.47
CA GLN A 49 8.17 -6.58 -19.14
C GLN A 49 8.37 -5.34 -18.27
N LEU A 50 8.57 -4.16 -18.87
CA LEU A 50 8.76 -2.89 -18.16
C LEU A 50 7.51 -2.00 -18.15
N THR A 51 6.36 -2.54 -18.51
CA THR A 51 5.10 -1.78 -18.59
C THR A 51 4.46 -1.64 -17.22
N ILE A 52 3.83 -0.49 -17.01
CA ILE A 52 2.92 -0.24 -15.88
C ILE A 52 1.52 -0.06 -16.46
N THR A 53 0.58 -0.91 -16.08
CA THR A 53 -0.81 -0.90 -16.55
C THR A 53 -1.69 -0.33 -15.45
N ASP A 54 -2.36 0.79 -15.70
CA ASP A 54 -3.24 1.47 -14.74
C ASP A 54 -2.58 1.71 -13.37
N GLY A 55 -1.30 2.12 -13.38
CA GLY A 55 -0.50 2.35 -12.17
C GLY A 55 0.04 1.08 -11.49
N VAL A 56 -0.21 -0.11 -12.07
CA VAL A 56 0.27 -1.39 -11.56
C VAL A 56 1.43 -1.91 -12.40
N PRO A 57 2.65 -2.02 -11.84
CA PRO A 57 3.80 -2.57 -12.58
C PRO A 57 3.60 -4.04 -12.94
N SER A 58 4.21 -4.46 -14.05
CA SER A 58 4.34 -5.89 -14.39
C SER A 58 4.94 -6.69 -13.21
N PRO A 59 4.72 -8.02 -13.13
CA PRO A 59 5.28 -8.83 -12.05
C PRO A 59 6.81 -8.67 -11.93
N ILE A 60 7.55 -8.75 -13.04
CA ILE A 60 9.01 -8.63 -13.01
C ILE A 60 9.47 -7.25 -12.48
N LEU A 61 8.80 -6.18 -12.89
CA LEU A 61 9.11 -4.82 -12.44
C LEU A 61 8.76 -4.63 -10.96
N LYS A 62 7.61 -5.14 -10.52
CA LYS A 62 7.15 -5.06 -9.12
C LYS A 62 8.14 -5.72 -8.17
N TRP A 63 8.60 -6.93 -8.46
CA TRP A 63 9.56 -7.65 -7.63
C TRP A 63 10.96 -7.01 -7.67
N ALA A 64 11.35 -6.39 -8.78
CA ALA A 64 12.60 -5.65 -8.86
C ALA A 64 12.57 -4.37 -8.00
N GLU A 65 11.44 -3.66 -7.95
CA GLU A 65 11.23 -2.52 -7.04
C GLU A 65 11.25 -2.93 -5.57
N GLU A 66 10.89 -4.18 -5.23
CA GLU A 66 11.08 -4.73 -3.88
C GLU A 66 12.55 -5.00 -3.53
N GLY A 67 13.47 -4.83 -4.49
CA GLY A 67 14.90 -5.01 -4.31
C GLY A 67 15.44 -6.39 -4.66
N TYR A 68 14.68 -7.22 -5.38
CA TYR A 68 15.15 -8.54 -5.83
C TYR A 68 15.87 -8.48 -7.18
N VAL A 69 16.79 -9.42 -7.40
CA VAL A 69 17.21 -9.81 -8.75
C VAL A 69 16.13 -10.76 -9.28
N VAL A 70 15.46 -10.39 -10.37
CA VAL A 70 14.28 -11.13 -10.83
C VAL A 70 14.58 -11.88 -12.12
N ALA A 71 14.45 -13.20 -12.11
CA ALA A 71 14.42 -14.01 -13.32
C ALA A 71 12.97 -14.38 -13.66
N GLU A 72 12.45 -13.86 -14.76
CA GLU A 72 11.14 -14.23 -15.28
C GLU A 72 11.25 -15.40 -16.26
N VAL A 73 10.34 -16.35 -16.14
CA VAL A 73 10.12 -17.46 -17.06
C VAL A 73 8.65 -17.45 -17.48
N GLN A 74 8.39 -17.22 -18.76
CA GLN A 74 7.03 -17.26 -19.30
C GLN A 74 6.56 -18.69 -19.62
N GLU A 75 5.25 -18.89 -19.62
CA GLU A 75 4.58 -20.18 -19.83
C GLU A 75 5.03 -20.86 -21.13
N SER A 76 5.19 -20.12 -22.23
CA SER A 76 5.70 -20.64 -23.51
C SER A 76 7.13 -21.16 -23.41
N ALA A 77 8.01 -20.50 -22.67
CA ALA A 77 9.38 -20.98 -22.43
C ALA A 77 9.37 -22.27 -21.61
N LEU A 78 8.57 -22.32 -20.53
CA LEU A 78 8.40 -23.52 -19.69
C LEU A 78 7.83 -24.70 -20.50
N ARG A 79 6.84 -24.46 -21.36
CA ARG A 79 6.27 -25.49 -22.25
C ARG A 79 7.29 -26.07 -23.23
N ARG A 80 8.16 -25.21 -23.77
CA ARG A 80 9.16 -25.61 -24.78
C ARG A 80 10.35 -26.35 -24.17
N ARG A 81 10.84 -25.90 -23.02
CA ARG A 81 12.10 -26.40 -22.42
C ARG A 81 11.91 -27.20 -21.14
N GLY A 82 10.69 -27.32 -20.63
CA GLY A 82 10.40 -27.99 -19.35
C GLY A 82 11.15 -27.33 -18.20
N SER A 83 11.53 -28.10 -17.19
CA SER A 83 12.24 -27.59 -16.00
C SER A 83 13.64 -27.05 -16.24
N GLN A 84 14.22 -27.22 -17.44
CA GLN A 84 15.53 -26.65 -17.80
C GLN A 84 15.55 -25.12 -17.67
N VAL A 85 14.40 -24.46 -17.87
CA VAL A 85 14.26 -23.01 -17.68
C VAL A 85 14.56 -22.56 -16.25
N ILE A 86 14.26 -23.41 -15.26
CA ILE A 86 14.57 -23.12 -13.85
C ILE A 86 16.08 -23.16 -13.62
N THR A 87 16.78 -24.11 -14.25
CA THR A 87 18.25 -24.16 -14.22
C THR A 87 18.87 -22.92 -14.90
N MET A 88 18.31 -22.48 -16.03
CA MET A 88 18.76 -21.25 -16.72
C MET A 88 18.55 -20.02 -15.84
N ALA A 89 17.38 -19.87 -15.22
CA ALA A 89 17.06 -18.77 -14.33
C ALA A 89 17.99 -18.74 -13.10
N LEU A 90 18.21 -19.89 -12.45
CA LEU A 90 19.14 -20.00 -11.33
C LEU A 90 20.58 -19.66 -11.73
N GLY A 91 21.04 -20.12 -12.91
CA GLY A 91 22.37 -19.78 -13.42
C GLY A 91 22.54 -18.28 -13.71
N ALA A 92 21.51 -17.64 -14.26
CA ALA A 92 21.51 -16.20 -14.51
C ALA A 92 21.51 -15.37 -13.21
N ILE A 93 20.72 -15.78 -12.21
CA ILE A 93 20.74 -15.17 -10.87
C ILE A 93 22.13 -15.32 -10.24
N ALA A 94 22.71 -16.52 -10.26
CA ALA A 94 24.00 -16.81 -9.62
C ALA A 94 25.18 -16.06 -10.27
N THR A 95 25.08 -15.69 -11.55
CA THR A 95 26.11 -14.95 -12.28
C THR A 95 25.87 -13.44 -12.29
N CYS A 96 24.73 -12.97 -11.77
CA CYS A 96 24.41 -11.56 -11.68
C CYS A 96 25.23 -10.88 -10.56
N ASP A 97 25.94 -9.80 -10.90
CA ASP A 97 26.76 -9.03 -9.95
C ASP A 97 25.95 -8.30 -8.86
N LYS A 98 24.61 -8.30 -8.99
CA LYS A 98 23.66 -7.70 -8.03
C LYS A 98 22.98 -8.71 -7.12
N CYS A 99 23.24 -10.01 -7.29
CA CYS A 99 22.70 -11.04 -6.42
C CYS A 99 23.60 -11.21 -5.19
N ASP A 100 23.06 -10.94 -4.00
CA ASP A 100 23.83 -10.95 -2.74
C ASP A 100 23.63 -12.21 -1.89
N SER A 101 22.81 -13.15 -2.37
CA SER A 101 22.42 -14.36 -1.67
C SER A 101 22.37 -15.57 -2.60
N GLY A 102 22.64 -16.76 -2.05
CA GLY A 102 22.42 -18.04 -2.74
C GLY A 102 20.99 -18.57 -2.61
N SER A 103 20.19 -18.01 -1.70
CA SER A 103 18.79 -18.39 -1.50
C SER A 103 17.88 -17.68 -2.49
N VAL A 104 17.03 -18.44 -3.17
CA VAL A 104 16.14 -17.97 -4.23
C VAL A 104 14.69 -18.30 -3.87
N GLY A 105 13.80 -17.32 -4.03
CA GLY A 105 12.35 -17.54 -3.94
C GLY A 105 11.77 -17.95 -5.28
N LEU A 106 10.68 -18.70 -5.28
CA LEU A 106 9.93 -19.05 -6.49
C LEU A 106 8.48 -18.56 -6.37
N VAL A 107 7.95 -17.92 -7.41
CA VAL A 107 6.55 -17.51 -7.49
C VAL A 107 5.94 -18.00 -8.80
N VAL A 108 4.88 -18.78 -8.71
CA VAL A 108 4.20 -19.38 -9.87
C VAL A 108 2.78 -18.83 -9.96
N TYR A 109 2.52 -18.02 -10.99
CA TYR A 109 1.23 -17.33 -11.16
C TYR A 109 0.16 -18.18 -11.87
N GLN A 110 0.50 -19.39 -12.31
CA GLN A 110 -0.41 -20.30 -13.00
C GLN A 110 -0.32 -21.74 -12.47
N PRO A 111 -1.45 -22.42 -12.24
CA PRO A 111 -1.46 -23.78 -11.69
C PRO A 111 -0.86 -24.82 -12.64
N GLU A 112 -1.01 -24.67 -13.96
CA GLU A 112 -0.44 -25.63 -14.92
C GLU A 112 1.09 -25.61 -14.93
N ALA A 113 1.69 -24.45 -14.70
CA ALA A 113 3.14 -24.33 -14.54
C ALA A 113 3.63 -25.02 -13.27
N TRP A 114 2.83 -25.00 -12.19
CA TRP A 114 3.17 -25.68 -10.93
C TRP A 114 3.32 -27.19 -11.11
N LYS A 115 2.46 -27.82 -11.92
CA LYS A 115 2.56 -29.27 -12.23
C LYS A 115 3.89 -29.66 -12.88
N VAL A 116 4.50 -28.75 -13.64
CA VAL A 116 5.81 -28.97 -14.28
C VAL A 116 6.94 -28.70 -13.30
N VAL A 117 6.84 -27.64 -12.50
CA VAL A 117 7.94 -27.16 -11.65
C VAL A 117 8.04 -27.96 -10.34
N ALA A 118 6.92 -28.22 -9.66
CA ALA A 118 6.89 -28.82 -8.33
C ALA A 118 7.65 -30.15 -8.21
N PRO A 119 7.50 -31.11 -9.15
CA PRO A 119 8.23 -32.39 -9.07
C PRO A 119 9.75 -32.25 -9.17
N THR A 120 10.24 -31.11 -9.68
CA THR A 120 11.67 -30.87 -9.91
C THR A 120 12.33 -30.09 -8.79
N LEU A 121 11.56 -29.52 -7.86
CA LEU A 121 12.08 -28.64 -6.80
C LEU A 121 13.11 -29.32 -5.88
N ALA A 122 13.00 -30.63 -5.66
CA ALA A 122 13.98 -31.38 -4.88
C ALA A 122 15.39 -31.39 -5.48
N GLN A 123 15.55 -30.98 -6.75
CA GLN A 123 16.84 -30.88 -7.44
C GLN A 123 17.54 -29.54 -7.21
N PHE A 124 16.86 -28.54 -6.63
CA PHE A 124 17.32 -27.16 -6.52
C PHE A 124 17.42 -26.72 -5.06
N GLU A 125 18.56 -26.98 -4.41
CA GLU A 125 18.82 -26.57 -3.02
C GLU A 125 18.76 -25.04 -2.82
N GLN A 126 18.95 -24.26 -3.89
CA GLN A 126 18.87 -22.80 -3.85
C GLN A 126 17.44 -22.31 -3.64
N ILE A 127 16.41 -23.06 -4.05
CA ILE A 127 15.02 -22.63 -3.94
C ILE A 127 14.52 -22.95 -2.53
N VAL A 128 14.39 -21.91 -1.70
CA VAL A 128 14.10 -22.07 -0.26
C VAL A 128 12.62 -21.99 0.10
N GLY A 129 11.78 -21.54 -0.85
CA GLY A 129 10.34 -21.44 -0.67
C GLY A 129 9.62 -21.12 -1.98
N ALA A 130 8.39 -21.59 -2.11
CA ALA A 130 7.57 -21.37 -3.30
C ALA A 130 6.21 -20.77 -3.00
N VAL A 131 5.74 -19.89 -3.88
CA VAL A 131 4.38 -19.36 -3.91
C VAL A 131 3.67 -19.89 -5.13
N VAL A 132 2.42 -20.33 -5.01
CA VAL A 132 1.58 -20.74 -6.14
C VAL A 132 0.22 -20.07 -6.09
N TYR A 133 -0.20 -19.50 -7.23
CA TYR A 133 -1.54 -19.01 -7.44
C TYR A 133 -2.36 -20.07 -8.19
N SER A 134 -3.52 -20.42 -7.63
CA SER A 134 -4.43 -21.42 -8.19
C SER A 134 -5.89 -21.03 -7.95
N ARG A 135 -6.82 -21.92 -8.35
CA ARG A 135 -8.24 -21.84 -8.00
C ARG A 135 -8.53 -22.69 -6.77
N ALA A 136 -9.52 -22.28 -5.97
CA ALA A 136 -9.89 -22.99 -4.74
C ALA A 136 -10.29 -24.45 -4.99
N GLY A 137 -10.95 -24.74 -6.12
CA GLY A 137 -11.34 -26.10 -6.50
C GLY A 137 -10.18 -27.03 -6.87
N ASP A 138 -8.97 -26.51 -7.08
CA ASP A 138 -7.79 -27.31 -7.44
C ASP A 138 -6.88 -27.56 -6.23
N HIS A 139 -7.26 -27.13 -5.02
CA HIS A 139 -6.39 -27.20 -3.85
C HIS A 139 -5.83 -28.61 -3.61
N ASP A 140 -6.70 -29.63 -3.68
CA ASP A 140 -6.34 -31.03 -3.43
C ASP A 140 -5.57 -31.66 -4.60
N ASP A 141 -5.61 -31.04 -5.78
CA ASP A 141 -4.93 -31.50 -7.00
C ASP A 141 -3.54 -30.86 -7.19
N LEU A 142 -3.14 -29.94 -6.31
CA LEU A 142 -1.83 -29.30 -6.41
C LEU A 142 -0.72 -30.25 -5.94
N GLU A 143 0.28 -30.41 -6.80
CA GLU A 143 1.48 -31.20 -6.51
C GLU A 143 2.17 -30.75 -5.21
N SER A 144 2.54 -31.73 -4.39
CA SER A 144 3.33 -31.48 -3.18
C SER A 144 4.77 -31.05 -3.52
N ALA A 145 5.39 -30.27 -2.65
CA ALA A 145 6.79 -29.86 -2.80
C ALA A 145 7.61 -30.24 -1.56
N SER A 146 8.91 -30.44 -1.76
CA SER A 146 9.89 -30.73 -0.69
C SER A 146 10.28 -29.52 0.16
N ILE A 147 9.80 -28.33 -0.21
CA ILE A 147 10.11 -27.04 0.42
C ILE A 147 8.82 -26.39 0.95
N PRO A 148 8.90 -25.40 1.85
CA PRO A 148 7.72 -24.65 2.27
C PRO A 148 6.98 -24.02 1.08
N VAL A 149 5.65 -24.09 1.10
CA VAL A 149 4.77 -23.54 0.06
C VAL A 149 3.72 -22.58 0.62
N LEU A 150 3.51 -21.46 -0.07
CA LEU A 150 2.37 -20.55 0.11
C LEU A 150 1.42 -20.68 -1.08
N GLN A 151 0.14 -20.95 -0.82
CA GLN A 151 -0.90 -21.04 -1.84
C GLN A 151 -1.87 -19.88 -1.74
N HIS A 152 -2.15 -19.25 -2.89
CA HIS A 152 -3.22 -18.28 -3.05
C HIS A 152 -4.31 -18.86 -3.94
N LEU A 153 -5.48 -19.10 -3.35
CA LEU A 153 -6.60 -19.76 -3.99
C LEU A 153 -7.70 -18.76 -4.35
N ALA A 154 -7.92 -18.56 -5.64
CA ALA A 154 -9.04 -17.76 -6.13
C ALA A 154 -10.36 -18.52 -5.96
N GLY A 155 -11.33 -17.91 -5.28
CA GLY A 155 -12.64 -18.50 -4.97
C GLY A 155 -12.83 -18.79 -3.47
N PRO A 156 -14.03 -19.23 -3.09
CA PRO A 156 -14.37 -19.54 -1.70
C PRO A 156 -13.59 -20.77 -1.21
N GLY A 157 -13.09 -20.70 0.01
CA GLY A 157 -12.35 -21.78 0.67
C GLY A 157 -11.85 -21.33 2.04
N ASP A 158 -11.22 -22.25 2.76
CA ASP A 158 -10.68 -21.96 4.10
C ASP A 158 -9.20 -21.58 4.04
N ASN A 159 -8.78 -20.73 4.98
CA ASN A 159 -7.36 -20.48 5.21
C ASN A 159 -6.80 -21.58 6.10
N SER A 160 -5.59 -22.05 5.80
CA SER A 160 -4.91 -23.06 6.62
C SER A 160 -3.42 -22.76 6.76
N ARG A 161 -2.80 -23.29 7.82
CA ARG A 161 -1.37 -23.11 8.06
C ARG A 161 -0.78 -24.32 8.76
N SER A 162 0.29 -24.84 8.19
CA SER A 162 1.19 -25.85 8.73
C SER A 162 2.64 -25.39 8.55
N PRO A 163 3.63 -26.11 9.12
CA PRO A 163 5.05 -25.78 8.91
C PRO A 163 5.50 -25.82 7.45
N SER A 164 4.88 -26.66 6.60
CA SER A 164 5.27 -26.84 5.19
C SER A 164 4.31 -26.16 4.21
N LEU A 165 3.10 -25.80 4.62
CA LEU A 165 2.06 -25.28 3.74
C LEU A 165 1.25 -24.16 4.42
N THR A 166 1.13 -23.01 3.77
CA THR A 166 0.19 -21.96 4.13
C THR A 166 -0.77 -21.72 2.98
N VAL A 167 -2.07 -21.65 3.26
CA VAL A 167 -3.12 -21.48 2.25
C VAL A 167 -3.95 -20.25 2.60
N TYR A 168 -4.16 -19.40 1.59
CA TYR A 168 -5.12 -18.29 1.65
C TYR A 168 -6.16 -18.41 0.55
N SER A 169 -7.42 -18.25 0.91
CA SER A 169 -8.53 -18.14 -0.03
C SER A 169 -8.91 -16.68 -0.28
N TYR A 170 -9.44 -16.41 -1.46
CA TYR A 170 -9.92 -15.10 -1.89
C TYR A 170 -11.33 -15.25 -2.46
N PRO A 171 -12.37 -15.20 -1.61
CA PRO A 171 -13.73 -15.63 -1.98
C PRO A 171 -14.33 -14.95 -3.21
N THR A 172 -13.99 -13.67 -3.43
CA THR A 172 -14.50 -12.86 -4.54
C THR A 172 -13.56 -12.79 -5.73
N ALA A 173 -12.32 -13.26 -5.60
CA ALA A 173 -11.32 -13.20 -6.67
C ALA A 173 -11.49 -14.37 -7.65
N LYS A 174 -11.13 -14.13 -8.91
CA LYS A 174 -11.11 -15.14 -9.97
C LYS A 174 -9.67 -15.53 -10.32
N PRO A 175 -9.43 -16.71 -10.93
CA PRO A 175 -8.09 -17.10 -11.36
C PRO A 175 -7.44 -16.02 -12.24
N GLY A 176 -6.15 -15.78 -12.02
CA GLY A 176 -5.39 -14.69 -12.64
C GLY A 176 -5.53 -13.32 -11.95
N PHE A 177 -6.15 -13.24 -10.77
CA PHE A 177 -6.36 -11.95 -10.07
C PHE A 177 -5.07 -11.19 -9.74
N ALA A 178 -3.94 -11.88 -9.65
CA ALA A 178 -2.64 -11.32 -9.29
C ALA A 178 -1.76 -10.95 -10.48
N VAL A 179 -2.27 -11.07 -11.71
CA VAL A 179 -1.53 -10.73 -12.94
C VAL A 179 -2.13 -9.46 -13.53
N PRO A 180 -1.41 -8.32 -13.53
CA PRO A 180 -1.95 -7.01 -13.96
C PRO A 180 -2.56 -6.98 -15.37
N SER A 181 -1.96 -7.72 -16.31
CA SER A 181 -2.44 -7.81 -17.69
C SER A 181 -3.66 -8.74 -17.88
N HIS A 182 -4.07 -9.46 -16.84
CA HIS A 182 -5.13 -10.46 -16.95
C HIS A 182 -6.52 -9.83 -16.75
N PRO A 183 -7.56 -10.22 -17.52
CA PRO A 183 -8.90 -9.63 -17.41
C PRO A 183 -9.57 -9.76 -16.03
N ASN A 184 -9.14 -10.73 -15.23
CA ASN A 184 -9.62 -10.95 -13.86
C ASN A 184 -8.79 -10.24 -12.79
N PHE A 185 -7.83 -9.39 -13.17
CA PHE A 185 -7.01 -8.64 -12.22
C PHE A 185 -7.87 -7.95 -11.16
N HIS A 186 -7.48 -8.10 -9.90
CA HIS A 186 -8.19 -7.49 -8.78
C HIS A 186 -7.20 -6.92 -7.78
N TYR A 187 -6.97 -5.61 -7.87
CA TYR A 187 -5.91 -4.90 -7.15
C TYR A 187 -5.87 -5.19 -5.65
N ASN A 188 -7.00 -5.14 -4.95
CA ASN A 188 -7.02 -5.37 -3.49
C ASN A 188 -6.61 -6.81 -3.12
N ALA A 189 -6.98 -7.79 -3.95
CA ALA A 189 -6.62 -9.19 -3.70
C ALA A 189 -5.15 -9.42 -4.04
N GLU A 190 -4.68 -8.83 -5.14
CA GLU A 190 -3.28 -8.85 -5.54
C GLU A 190 -2.38 -8.22 -4.48
N SER A 191 -2.67 -6.98 -4.06
CA SER A 191 -1.91 -6.25 -3.05
C SER A 191 -1.81 -7.03 -1.73
N LEU A 192 -2.93 -7.58 -1.25
CA LEU A 192 -2.94 -8.42 -0.05
C LEU A 192 -2.15 -9.72 -0.24
N SER A 193 -2.27 -10.37 -1.39
CA SER A 193 -1.50 -11.58 -1.70
C SER A 193 0.00 -11.31 -1.81
N HIS A 194 0.38 -10.14 -2.32
CA HIS A 194 1.78 -9.73 -2.47
C HIS A 194 2.42 -9.49 -1.11
N THR A 195 1.75 -8.78 -0.18
CA THR A 195 2.23 -8.66 1.21
C THR A 195 2.42 -10.03 1.87
N ARG A 196 1.51 -10.99 1.61
CA ARG A 196 1.63 -12.37 2.09
C ARG A 196 2.82 -13.10 1.46
N ASN A 197 3.11 -12.87 0.18
CA ASN A 197 4.31 -13.40 -0.49
C ASN A 197 5.58 -12.89 0.19
N LEU A 198 5.68 -11.58 0.43
CA LEU A 198 6.84 -10.99 1.08
C LEU A 198 7.01 -11.51 2.51
N THR A 199 5.91 -11.60 3.26
CA THR A 199 5.90 -12.14 4.64
C THR A 199 6.37 -13.59 4.68
N PHE A 200 6.07 -14.37 3.64
CA PHE A 200 6.46 -15.76 3.53
C PHE A 200 7.90 -15.95 3.02
N LEU A 201 8.29 -15.27 1.95
CA LEU A 201 9.59 -15.46 1.29
C LEU A 201 10.74 -14.75 1.99
N LYS A 202 10.56 -13.52 2.50
CA LYS A 202 11.67 -12.76 3.10
C LYS A 202 12.36 -13.51 4.25
N PRO A 203 11.65 -14.15 5.20
CA PRO A 203 12.31 -14.94 6.25
C PRO A 203 13.08 -16.15 5.75
N LEU A 204 12.60 -16.81 4.69
CA LEU A 204 13.26 -17.98 4.09
C LEU A 204 14.54 -17.58 3.34
N MET A 205 14.53 -16.40 2.73
CA MET A 205 15.64 -15.86 1.94
C MET A 205 16.57 -14.92 2.73
N ASN A 206 16.19 -14.58 3.97
CA ASN A 206 16.80 -13.56 4.81
C ASN A 206 16.89 -12.16 4.15
N GLY A 207 15.86 -11.76 3.40
CA GLY A 207 15.78 -10.42 2.82
C GLY A 207 15.01 -10.35 1.49
N PRO A 208 15.05 -9.17 0.83
CA PRO A 208 15.69 -7.94 1.28
C PRO A 208 14.85 -7.23 2.35
N TYR A 209 15.54 -6.70 3.37
CA TYR A 209 14.94 -5.89 4.44
C TYR A 209 15.34 -4.43 4.28
N PHE A 210 14.40 -3.53 4.58
CA PHE A 210 14.58 -2.09 4.53
C PHE A 210 14.07 -1.48 5.83
N ASP A 211 14.71 -0.39 6.24
CA ASP A 211 14.30 0.39 7.40
C ASP A 211 13.10 1.28 7.00
N LEU A 212 11.89 0.72 7.16
CA LEU A 212 10.65 1.37 6.72
C LEU A 212 10.36 2.66 7.49
N GLU A 213 10.75 2.73 8.78
CA GLU A 213 10.59 3.93 9.59
C GLU A 213 11.48 5.05 9.05
N LYS A 214 12.76 4.75 8.77
CA LYS A 214 13.67 5.74 8.17
C LYS A 214 13.20 6.22 6.81
N ILE A 215 12.61 5.35 6.00
CA ILE A 215 12.03 5.73 4.69
C ILE A 215 10.86 6.69 4.89
N TRP A 216 9.99 6.41 5.85
CA TRP A 216 8.84 7.26 6.15
C TRP A 216 9.24 8.60 6.80
N ASP A 217 10.19 8.58 7.72
CA ASP A 217 10.75 9.76 8.35
C ASP A 217 11.50 10.63 7.31
N GLU A 218 12.18 10.02 6.32
CA GLU A 218 12.76 10.75 5.18
C GLU A 218 11.68 11.45 4.34
N HIS A 219 10.58 10.74 4.04
CA HIS A 219 9.48 11.27 3.24
C HIS A 219 8.84 12.50 3.90
N THR A 220 8.40 12.34 5.15
CA THR A 220 7.74 13.39 5.93
C THR A 220 8.66 14.57 6.24
N TYR A 221 9.97 14.32 6.42
CA TYR A 221 10.95 15.39 6.55
C TYR A 221 10.97 16.31 5.33
N TYR A 222 10.96 15.76 4.11
CA TYR A 222 10.93 16.59 2.90
C TYR A 222 9.58 17.30 2.69
N GLU A 223 8.47 16.72 3.15
CA GLU A 223 7.15 17.34 3.04
C GLU A 223 6.94 18.50 4.01
N PHE A 224 7.31 18.33 5.29
CA PHE A 224 6.94 19.25 6.36
C PHE A 224 8.07 20.14 6.85
N ALA A 225 9.29 19.59 7.00
CA ALA A 225 10.43 20.33 7.53
C ALA A 225 11.16 21.11 6.42
N ASP A 226 11.65 20.39 5.40
CA ASP A 226 12.43 20.99 4.30
C ASP A 226 11.55 21.59 3.20
N ARG A 227 10.29 21.15 3.09
CA ARG A 227 9.30 21.61 2.11
C ARG A 227 9.81 21.55 0.66
N SER A 228 10.32 20.40 0.25
CA SER A 228 10.91 20.18 -1.08
C SER A 228 10.13 19.14 -1.89
N VAL A 229 9.33 19.61 -2.86
CA VAL A 229 8.58 18.76 -3.80
C VAL A 229 9.47 17.73 -4.50
N GLU A 230 10.64 18.14 -5.01
CA GLU A 230 11.51 17.25 -5.79
C GLU A 230 12.06 16.10 -4.94
N HIS A 231 12.54 16.41 -3.74
CA HIS A 231 13.03 15.42 -2.78
C HIS A 231 11.92 14.50 -2.25
N THR A 232 10.73 15.03 -1.94
CA THR A 232 9.54 14.22 -1.61
C THR A 232 9.26 13.22 -2.74
N MET A 233 9.13 13.69 -3.98
CA MET A 233 8.92 12.82 -5.14
C MET A 233 10.08 11.84 -5.39
N SER A 234 11.28 12.11 -4.90
CA SER A 234 12.45 11.23 -5.00
C SER A 234 12.42 10.05 -4.03
N THR A 235 11.51 10.03 -3.06
CA THR A 235 11.29 8.91 -2.12
C THR A 235 10.17 7.97 -2.56
N MET A 236 9.52 8.29 -3.69
CA MET A 236 8.41 7.53 -4.25
C MET A 236 8.85 6.67 -5.45
N VAL A 237 8.04 5.67 -5.79
CA VAL A 237 8.21 4.81 -6.98
C VAL A 237 7.92 5.56 -8.29
N ALA A 238 7.98 4.83 -9.42
CA ALA A 238 7.68 5.36 -10.75
C ALA A 238 6.20 5.75 -10.93
N GLU A 239 5.28 5.01 -10.33
CA GLU A 239 3.83 5.27 -10.35
C GLU A 239 3.26 5.30 -8.92
N PRO A 240 3.44 6.41 -8.17
CA PRO A 240 2.94 6.54 -6.81
C PRO A 240 1.46 6.95 -6.76
N TYR A 241 0.81 6.70 -5.64
CA TYR A 241 -0.57 7.10 -5.39
C TYR A 241 -0.74 7.65 -3.96
N VAL A 242 -1.36 8.82 -3.82
CA VAL A 242 -1.75 9.38 -2.52
C VAL A 242 -3.23 9.69 -2.55
N ASN A 243 -3.93 9.33 -1.47
CA ASN A 243 -5.32 9.73 -1.27
C ASN A 243 -5.57 10.13 0.19
N HIS A 244 -5.90 11.40 0.35
CA HIS A 244 -6.49 11.96 1.55
C HIS A 244 -7.99 11.65 1.55
N VAL A 245 -8.36 10.59 2.26
CA VAL A 245 -9.68 9.96 2.19
C VAL A 245 -10.85 10.93 2.41
N PRO A 246 -10.83 11.86 3.39
CA PRO A 246 -11.99 12.70 3.66
C PRO A 246 -12.30 13.74 2.57
N THR A 247 -11.28 14.17 1.81
CA THR A 247 -11.40 15.21 0.79
C THR A 247 -11.18 14.69 -0.64
N LEU A 248 -10.77 13.43 -0.79
CA LEU A 248 -10.35 12.82 -2.04
C LEU A 248 -9.26 13.62 -2.77
N THR A 249 -8.42 14.33 -2.01
CA THR A 249 -7.26 15.05 -2.53
C THR A 249 -6.04 14.14 -2.60
N GLY A 250 -5.09 14.47 -3.45
CA GLY A 250 -3.92 13.64 -3.72
C GLY A 250 -3.63 13.55 -5.23
N GLY A 251 -3.06 12.42 -5.66
CA GLY A 251 -2.68 12.22 -7.04
C GLY A 251 -2.29 10.78 -7.35
N ILE A 252 -2.44 10.40 -8.62
CA ILE A 252 -1.99 9.12 -9.16
C ILE A 252 -0.92 9.40 -10.21
N GLY A 253 0.21 8.72 -10.10
CA GLY A 253 1.37 8.90 -10.95
C GLY A 253 2.18 10.14 -10.60
N ARG A 254 3.42 10.19 -11.06
CA ARG A 254 4.37 11.23 -10.65
C ARG A 254 3.97 12.62 -11.08
N GLU A 255 3.41 12.77 -12.28
CA GLU A 255 3.02 14.07 -12.83
C GLU A 255 1.96 14.74 -11.96
N ARG A 256 0.82 14.08 -11.78
CA ARG A 256 -0.31 14.61 -10.99
C ARG A 256 0.06 14.80 -9.53
N LEU A 257 0.84 13.88 -8.96
CA LEU A 257 1.24 14.00 -7.57
C LEU A 257 2.27 15.12 -7.36
N THR A 258 3.17 15.35 -8.31
CA THR A 258 4.09 16.50 -8.27
C THR A 258 3.31 17.81 -8.33
N GLU A 259 2.27 17.89 -9.18
CA GLU A 259 1.40 19.05 -9.26
C GLU A 259 0.65 19.28 -7.95
N PHE A 260 0.03 18.23 -7.40
CA PHE A 260 -0.65 18.28 -6.11
C PHE A 260 0.29 18.76 -4.98
N TYR A 261 1.49 18.16 -4.87
CA TYR A 261 2.43 18.55 -3.84
C TYR A 261 2.90 20.00 -3.95
N ARG A 262 3.15 20.46 -5.17
CA ARG A 262 3.58 21.84 -5.43
C ARG A 262 2.46 22.84 -5.14
N ASN A 263 1.23 22.55 -5.53
CA ASN A 263 0.19 23.56 -5.62
C ASN A 263 -0.83 23.49 -4.47
N ASN A 264 -0.99 22.33 -3.81
CA ASN A 264 -2.10 22.10 -2.89
C ASN A 264 -1.71 21.45 -1.56
N PHE A 265 -0.44 21.07 -1.35
CA PHE A 265 0.00 20.40 -0.13
C PHE A 265 1.18 21.09 0.57
N ILE A 266 2.41 20.90 0.07
CA ILE A 266 3.65 21.19 0.81
C ILE A 266 3.71 22.65 1.28
N PHE A 267 3.38 23.59 0.38
CA PHE A 267 3.48 25.02 0.67
C PHE A 267 2.19 25.61 1.28
N CYS A 268 1.10 24.83 1.34
CA CYS A 268 -0.16 25.24 1.96
C CYS A 268 -0.18 25.00 3.48
N ASN A 269 0.79 24.26 4.02
CA ASN A 269 0.91 23.99 5.45
C ASN A 269 1.43 25.20 6.22
N SER A 270 0.77 25.56 7.33
CA SER A 270 1.19 26.68 8.19
C SER A 270 2.62 26.48 8.69
N ALA A 271 3.30 27.56 9.07
CA ALA A 271 4.66 27.50 9.60
C ALA A 271 4.75 26.71 10.92
N ASN A 272 3.66 26.66 11.69
CA ASN A 272 3.59 25.92 12.95
C ASN A 272 3.00 24.51 12.81
N THR A 273 2.80 24.01 11.58
CA THR A 273 2.30 22.65 11.37
C THR A 273 3.21 21.64 12.06
N HIS A 274 2.62 20.76 12.87
CA HIS A 274 3.33 19.78 13.67
C HIS A 274 2.57 18.46 13.71
N LEU A 275 3.29 17.34 13.56
CA LEU A 275 2.75 15.98 13.66
C LEU A 275 3.12 15.40 15.04
N GLU A 276 2.15 15.27 15.94
CA GLU A 276 2.36 14.60 17.23
C GLU A 276 2.07 13.11 17.06
N LEU A 277 3.11 12.29 16.84
CA LEU A 277 2.98 10.84 16.71
C LEU A 277 2.48 10.21 18.02
N THR A 278 1.36 9.49 17.95
CA THR A 278 0.75 8.80 19.08
C THR A 278 1.12 7.32 19.08
N SER A 279 1.06 6.67 17.93
CA SER A 279 1.39 5.26 17.76
C SER A 279 1.93 5.00 16.35
N ARG A 280 2.77 3.96 16.22
CA ARG A 280 3.29 3.47 14.95
C ARG A 280 3.28 1.95 14.94
N THR A 281 2.73 1.37 13.88
CA THR A 281 2.80 -0.07 13.58
C THR A 281 3.57 -0.30 12.29
N VAL A 282 4.63 -1.11 12.37
CA VAL A 282 5.49 -1.42 11.21
C VAL A 282 5.22 -2.86 10.75
N GLY A 283 4.78 -3.00 9.50
CA GLY A 283 4.63 -4.29 8.80
C GLY A 283 5.85 -4.65 7.96
N LEU A 284 5.73 -5.66 7.09
CA LEU A 284 6.82 -6.01 6.15
C LEU A 284 7.00 -5.01 4.99
N ASP A 285 5.93 -4.30 4.64
CA ASP A 285 5.81 -3.45 3.45
C ASP A 285 5.00 -2.17 3.70
N ARG A 286 4.77 -1.82 4.98
CA ARG A 286 3.96 -0.65 5.34
C ARG A 286 4.26 -0.13 6.74
N VAL A 287 3.98 1.15 6.92
CA VAL A 287 3.94 1.85 8.21
C VAL A 287 2.51 2.35 8.41
N ILE A 288 1.97 2.18 9.61
CA ILE A 288 0.67 2.74 10.02
C ILE A 288 0.93 3.68 11.17
N ASP A 289 0.73 4.97 10.93
CA ASP A 289 0.89 6.01 11.95
C ASP A 289 -0.47 6.51 12.41
N GLU A 290 -0.63 6.59 13.72
CA GLU A 290 -1.69 7.36 14.37
C GLU A 290 -1.05 8.60 15.00
N PHE A 291 -1.53 9.79 14.63
CA PHE A 291 -0.93 11.04 15.09
C PHE A 291 -1.97 12.15 15.22
N ILE A 292 -1.64 13.20 15.96
CA ILE A 292 -2.44 14.41 16.05
C ILE A 292 -1.79 15.46 15.14
N PHE A 293 -2.49 15.83 14.08
CA PHE A 293 -2.11 16.93 13.20
C PHE A 293 -2.45 18.26 13.88
N LYS A 294 -1.44 19.10 14.10
CA LYS A 294 -1.59 20.43 14.70
C LYS A 294 -1.24 21.51 13.70
N THR A 295 -2.07 22.54 13.60
CA THR A 295 -1.79 23.72 12.77
C THR A 295 -2.65 24.89 13.20
N THR A 296 -2.15 26.11 13.01
CA THR A 296 -3.05 27.27 12.90
C THR A 296 -3.68 27.27 11.50
N HIS A 297 -4.97 27.57 11.39
CA HIS A 297 -5.65 27.79 10.11
C HIS A 297 -5.50 29.27 9.67
N ASP A 298 -4.25 29.70 9.47
CA ASP A 298 -3.84 31.06 9.11
C ASP A 298 -3.67 31.30 7.60
N GLN A 299 -3.71 30.23 6.82
CA GLN A 299 -3.77 30.23 5.36
C GLN A 299 -4.71 29.12 4.86
N GLN A 300 -5.02 29.14 3.56
CA GLN A 300 -5.89 28.14 2.96
C GLN A 300 -5.13 26.80 2.86
N VAL A 301 -5.67 25.77 3.53
CA VAL A 301 -5.08 24.42 3.55
C VAL A 301 -5.95 23.50 2.67
N ASP A 302 -5.78 23.60 1.36
CA ASP A 302 -6.67 22.98 0.37
C ASP A 302 -6.86 21.48 0.53
N TRP A 303 -5.80 20.76 0.87
CA TRP A 303 -5.87 19.32 1.03
C TRP A 303 -6.71 18.89 2.25
N LEU A 304 -6.78 19.72 3.30
CA LEU A 304 -7.47 19.46 4.56
C LEU A 304 -8.90 20.03 4.56
N LEU A 305 -9.06 21.27 4.09
CA LEU A 305 -10.30 22.04 4.10
C LEU A 305 -10.49 22.78 2.76
N PRO A 306 -10.77 22.05 1.66
CA PRO A 306 -10.89 22.64 0.34
C PRO A 306 -11.87 23.82 0.31
N GLY A 307 -11.39 24.99 -0.14
CA GLY A 307 -12.21 26.19 -0.30
C GLY A 307 -12.62 26.92 0.98
N VAL A 308 -12.11 26.51 2.15
CA VAL A 308 -12.37 27.23 3.42
C VAL A 308 -11.29 28.31 3.62
N PRO A 309 -11.65 29.61 3.71
CA PRO A 309 -10.69 30.66 3.97
C PRO A 309 -10.09 30.58 5.39
N PRO A 310 -8.92 31.20 5.63
CA PRO A 310 -8.28 31.23 6.94
C PRO A 310 -9.22 31.73 8.03
N THR A 311 -9.23 31.04 9.17
CA THR A 311 -10.06 31.39 10.33
C THR A 311 -9.22 31.88 11.52
N GLY A 312 -7.90 31.68 11.47
CA GLY A 312 -6.96 32.01 12.55
C GLY A 312 -7.10 31.13 13.79
N ARG A 313 -7.84 30.01 13.71
CA ARG A 313 -8.06 29.09 14.82
C ARG A 313 -7.02 27.97 14.81
N GLU A 314 -6.67 27.51 15.99
CA GLU A 314 -5.86 26.30 16.17
C GLU A 314 -6.69 25.05 15.86
N LEU A 315 -6.04 24.09 15.22
CA LEU A 315 -6.57 22.76 14.94
C LEU A 315 -5.68 21.72 15.60
N GLU A 316 -6.31 20.74 16.28
CA GLU A 316 -5.69 19.50 16.72
C GLU A 316 -6.58 18.34 16.29
N ILE A 317 -6.22 17.65 15.22
CA ILE A 317 -7.10 16.66 14.58
C ILE A 317 -6.42 15.29 14.64
N PRO A 318 -7.09 14.24 15.11
CA PRO A 318 -6.60 12.86 15.00
C PRO A 318 -6.53 12.39 13.55
N PHE A 319 -5.39 11.82 13.18
CA PHE A 319 -5.10 11.29 11.85
C PHE A 319 -4.66 9.83 11.94
N THR A 320 -4.95 9.09 10.87
CA THR A 320 -4.36 7.77 10.59
C THR A 320 -3.78 7.78 9.18
N ALA A 321 -2.49 7.48 9.05
CA ALA A 321 -1.82 7.29 7.77
C ALA A 321 -1.44 5.82 7.59
N VAL A 322 -1.88 5.22 6.49
CA VAL A 322 -1.45 3.89 6.05
C VAL A 322 -0.52 4.10 4.87
N VAL A 323 0.77 3.90 5.09
CA VAL A 323 1.84 4.18 4.14
C VAL A 323 2.42 2.87 3.65
N ASN A 324 2.31 2.60 2.36
CA ASN A 324 2.77 1.40 1.71
C ASN A 324 4.09 1.64 0.97
N ILE A 325 5.05 0.76 1.23
CA ILE A 325 6.42 0.85 0.75
C ILE A 325 6.74 -0.40 -0.10
N ARG A 326 7.39 -0.17 -1.23
CA ARG A 326 7.93 -1.19 -2.12
C ARG A 326 9.45 -1.05 -2.12
N GLY A 327 10.13 -2.05 -1.58
CA GLY A 327 11.57 -1.97 -1.33
C GLY A 327 11.92 -0.77 -0.43
N ASP A 328 12.51 0.27 -1.01
CA ASP A 328 12.94 1.49 -0.31
C ASP A 328 12.19 2.76 -0.72
N ARG A 329 11.00 2.61 -1.32
CA ARG A 329 10.21 3.72 -1.84
C ARG A 329 8.75 3.59 -1.51
N LEU A 330 8.10 4.73 -1.26
CA LEU A 330 6.65 4.78 -1.11
C LEU A 330 5.99 4.54 -2.47
N TYR A 331 4.99 3.67 -2.50
CA TYR A 331 4.14 3.51 -3.69
C TYR A 331 2.70 3.95 -3.47
N HIS A 332 2.24 3.93 -2.22
CA HIS A 332 0.85 4.26 -1.94
C HIS A 332 0.69 4.80 -0.52
N GLU A 333 -0.14 5.82 -0.35
CA GLU A 333 -0.58 6.32 0.95
C GLU A 333 -2.10 6.54 1.02
N HIS A 334 -2.69 6.13 2.14
CA HIS A 334 -4.04 6.54 2.55
C HIS A 334 -3.98 7.30 3.87
N VAL A 335 -4.37 8.58 3.85
CA VAL A 335 -4.46 9.40 5.06
C VAL A 335 -5.92 9.69 5.35
N SER A 336 -6.35 9.42 6.58
CA SER A 336 -7.73 9.64 7.04
C SER A 336 -7.75 10.49 8.30
N TRP A 337 -8.78 11.31 8.43
CA TRP A 337 -9.10 12.08 9.63
C TRP A 337 -10.62 12.31 9.70
N ASP A 338 -11.11 12.82 10.83
CA ASP A 338 -12.51 13.22 10.97
C ASP A 338 -12.72 14.68 10.53
N GLN A 339 -13.35 14.86 9.37
CA GLN A 339 -13.69 16.19 8.84
C GLN A 339 -14.64 16.97 9.78
N GLY A 340 -15.51 16.26 10.51
CA GLY A 340 -16.41 16.87 11.49
C GLY A 340 -15.65 17.56 12.60
N THR A 341 -14.66 16.87 13.18
CA THR A 341 -13.74 17.42 14.19
C THR A 341 -13.06 18.70 13.70
N ALA A 342 -12.53 18.70 12.47
CA ALA A 342 -11.90 19.87 11.88
C ALA A 342 -12.87 21.06 11.80
N LEU A 343 -14.05 20.87 11.20
CA LEU A 343 -15.07 21.91 11.05
C LEU A 343 -15.60 22.41 12.40
N ARG A 344 -15.72 21.53 13.40
CA ARG A 344 -16.18 21.88 14.75
C ARG A 344 -15.18 22.79 15.46
N GLN A 345 -13.89 22.48 15.40
CA GLN A 345 -12.84 23.33 15.99
C GLN A 345 -12.77 24.70 15.30
N LEU A 346 -12.99 24.73 13.98
CA LEU A 346 -13.10 25.99 13.23
C LEU A 346 -14.36 26.81 13.55
N GLY A 347 -15.32 26.26 14.28
CA GLY A 347 -16.61 26.91 14.55
C GLY A 347 -17.53 26.97 13.33
N LEU A 348 -17.28 26.11 12.33
CA LEU A 348 -18.05 26.02 11.09
C LEU A 348 -19.09 24.89 11.10
N MET A 349 -19.08 24.03 12.12
CA MET A 349 -20.08 22.97 12.31
C MET A 349 -21.18 23.41 13.30
N PRO A 350 -22.44 23.56 12.85
CA PRO A 350 -23.58 23.77 13.74
C PRO A 350 -23.68 22.68 14.81
N GLU A 351 -24.16 23.03 16.02
CA GLU A 351 -24.39 22.03 17.06
C GLU A 351 -25.60 21.14 16.76
N TYR A 352 -26.57 21.67 16.02
CA TYR A 352 -27.78 20.96 15.63
C TYR A 352 -27.96 21.02 14.11
N LEU A 353 -28.34 19.90 13.51
CA LEU A 353 -28.72 19.83 12.11
C LEU A 353 -30.19 19.41 11.96
N PRO A 354 -30.86 19.84 10.88
CA PRO A 354 -32.23 19.42 10.62
C PRO A 354 -32.37 17.89 10.54
N PHE A 355 -33.45 17.37 11.09
CA PHE A 355 -33.87 15.98 10.92
C PHE A 355 -35.15 15.97 10.06
N PRO A 356 -35.04 15.73 8.74
CA PRO A 356 -36.17 15.92 7.82
C PRO A 356 -37.13 14.72 7.75
N TYR A 357 -36.93 13.71 8.59
CA TYR A 357 -37.67 12.45 8.57
C TYR A 357 -38.71 12.39 9.69
N ALA A 358 -39.76 11.57 9.50
CA ALA A 358 -40.69 11.25 10.57
C ALA A 358 -39.98 10.45 11.68
N LEU A 359 -40.41 10.62 12.92
CA LEU A 359 -39.96 9.80 14.03
C LEU A 359 -40.47 8.35 13.89
N PRO A 360 -39.86 7.37 14.59
CA PRO A 360 -40.27 5.96 14.49
C PRO A 360 -41.75 5.69 14.80
N ASP A 361 -42.41 6.56 15.56
CA ASP A 361 -43.85 6.50 15.87
C ASP A 361 -44.73 7.20 14.80
N GLY A 362 -44.14 7.63 13.69
CA GLY A 362 -44.82 8.28 12.58
C GLY A 362 -45.06 9.79 12.78
N ARG A 363 -44.64 10.39 13.91
CA ARG A 363 -44.81 11.82 14.12
C ARG A 363 -43.89 12.64 13.22
N GLY A 364 -44.46 13.64 12.56
CA GLY A 364 -43.73 14.76 11.93
C GLY A 364 -43.72 16.00 12.83
N PRO A 365 -42.94 17.03 12.48
CA PRO A 365 -42.94 18.29 13.23
C PRO A 365 -44.29 19.01 13.09
N ALA A 366 -44.69 19.73 14.14
CA ALA A 366 -45.88 20.59 14.09
C ALA A 366 -45.74 21.68 13.01
N ALA A 367 -46.88 22.22 12.57
CA ALA A 367 -46.90 23.30 11.58
C ALA A 367 -46.03 24.50 12.02
N GLY A 368 -45.13 24.95 11.15
CA GLY A 368 -44.19 26.05 11.44
C GLY A 368 -42.96 25.66 12.28
N LYS A 369 -42.76 24.37 12.54
CA LYS A 369 -41.61 23.83 13.28
C LYS A 369 -40.79 22.86 12.43
N ARG A 370 -39.61 22.51 12.91
CA ARG A 370 -38.75 21.44 12.38
C ARG A 370 -38.23 20.57 13.50
N PHE A 371 -37.86 19.35 13.14
CA PHE A 371 -37.03 18.52 13.98
C PHE A 371 -35.55 18.81 13.71
N GLU A 372 -34.74 18.72 14.76
CA GLU A 372 -33.30 18.77 14.67
C GLU A 372 -32.67 17.79 15.67
N TYR A 373 -31.46 17.35 15.36
CA TYR A 373 -30.68 16.46 16.21
C TYR A 373 -29.33 17.11 16.51
N LYS A 374 -28.78 16.81 17.69
CA LYS A 374 -27.43 17.23 18.02
C LYS A 374 -26.45 16.47 17.14
N VAL A 375 -25.57 17.19 16.45
CA VAL A 375 -24.57 16.57 15.58
C VAL A 375 -23.63 15.71 16.43
N PRO A 376 -23.44 14.42 16.12
CA PRO A 376 -22.61 13.50 16.91
C PRO A 376 -21.11 13.70 16.58
N VAL A 377 -20.63 14.93 16.72
CA VAL A 377 -19.26 15.35 16.40
C VAL A 377 -18.70 16.14 17.58
N LEU A 378 -17.48 15.80 18.00
CA LEU A 378 -16.71 16.53 18.99
C LEU A 378 -15.64 17.39 18.29
N GLY A 379 -14.99 18.28 19.04
CA GLY A 379 -13.88 19.09 18.55
C GLY A 379 -12.55 18.57 19.09
N VAL A 380 -11.82 19.43 19.79
CA VAL A 380 -10.50 19.12 20.37
C VAL A 380 -10.54 17.95 21.37
N GLU A 381 -11.72 17.63 21.90
CA GLU A 381 -11.92 16.51 22.82
C GLU A 381 -11.49 15.16 22.22
N THR A 382 -11.62 14.98 20.89
CA THR A 382 -11.18 13.74 20.21
C THR A 382 -9.66 13.57 20.28
N ALA A 383 -8.91 14.65 20.00
CA ALA A 383 -7.46 14.68 20.12
C ALA A 383 -7.00 14.51 21.57
N ASN A 384 -7.66 15.19 22.52
CA ASN A 384 -7.34 15.05 23.94
C ASN A 384 -7.53 13.61 24.44
N LYS A 385 -8.65 12.95 24.07
CA LYS A 385 -8.93 11.57 24.46
C LYS A 385 -7.91 10.59 23.88
N MET A 386 -7.45 10.83 22.66
CA MET A 386 -6.41 10.03 22.01
C MET A 386 -5.06 10.18 22.72
N ARG A 387 -4.69 11.41 23.11
CA ARG A 387 -3.46 11.73 23.83
C ARG A 387 -3.45 11.18 25.26
N ASP A 388 -4.56 11.37 25.98
CA ASP A 388 -4.75 10.87 27.34
C ASP A 388 -6.14 10.24 27.45
N LYS A 389 -6.15 8.93 27.63
CA LYS A 389 -7.36 8.12 27.80
C LYS A 389 -8.27 8.58 28.94
N ASN A 390 -7.78 9.37 29.90
CA ASN A 390 -8.55 9.86 31.04
C ASN A 390 -9.06 11.31 30.88
N SER A 391 -8.69 12.01 29.81
CA SER A 391 -8.96 13.46 29.65
C SER A 391 -10.43 13.80 29.36
N VAL A 392 -11.16 12.90 28.70
CA VAL A 392 -12.56 13.10 28.29
C VAL A 392 -13.34 11.84 28.67
N GLU A 393 -14.52 12.00 29.26
CA GLU A 393 -15.38 10.86 29.61
C GLU A 393 -15.90 10.17 28.34
N SER A 394 -15.85 8.84 28.33
CA SER A 394 -16.44 8.05 27.23
C SER A 394 -17.98 8.16 27.28
N ASN A 395 -18.64 7.95 26.14
CA ASN A 395 -20.11 7.89 26.03
C ASN A 395 -20.87 9.22 26.23
N GLY A 396 -20.19 10.36 26.36
CA GLY A 396 -20.85 11.67 26.58
C GLY A 396 -21.78 12.15 25.45
N LEU A 397 -21.70 11.54 24.26
CA LEU A 397 -22.64 11.81 23.15
C LEU A 397 -23.91 10.95 23.18
N PHE A 398 -23.96 9.91 24.01
CA PHE A 398 -25.16 9.07 24.12
C PHE A 398 -26.31 9.84 24.78
N GLY A 399 -27.55 9.44 24.46
CA GLY A 399 -28.76 10.06 25.02
C GLY A 399 -29.21 11.34 24.30
N GLY A 400 -28.59 11.71 23.19
CA GLY A 400 -29.10 12.78 22.32
C GLY A 400 -30.43 12.38 21.68
N GLU A 401 -31.46 13.21 21.85
CA GLU A 401 -32.78 13.02 21.24
C GLU A 401 -33.03 14.04 20.12
N VAL A 402 -33.84 13.64 19.15
CA VAL A 402 -34.41 14.59 18.18
C VAL A 402 -35.35 15.53 18.93
N ARG A 403 -35.13 16.84 18.80
CA ARG A 403 -35.97 17.87 19.41
C ARG A 403 -36.74 18.66 18.36
N GLU A 404 -37.86 19.22 18.78
CA GLU A 404 -38.68 20.10 17.95
C GLU A 404 -38.37 21.57 18.24
N VAL A 405 -38.08 22.34 17.20
CA VAL A 405 -37.78 23.78 17.28
C VAL A 405 -38.61 24.57 16.29
N SER A 406 -38.78 25.87 16.55
CA SER A 406 -39.44 26.76 15.58
C SER A 406 -38.54 26.97 14.35
N ASN A 407 -39.15 27.14 13.18
CA ASN A 407 -38.42 27.32 11.92
C ASN A 407 -37.58 28.59 11.87
#